data_AF-A0A225UP64-F1
#
_entry.id   AF-A0A225UP64-F1
#
_cell.length_a   1.000
_cell.length_b   1.000
_cell.length_c   1.000
_cell.angle_alpha   90.00
_cell.angle_beta   90.00
_cell.angle_gamma   90.00
#
_symmetry.space_group_name_H-M   'P 1'
#
loop_
_entity.id
_entity.type
_entity.pdbx_description
1 polymer ?
#
loop_
_entity_poly.entity_id
_entity_poly.type
_entity_poly.pdbx_seq_one_letter_code
_entity_poly.pdbx_strand_id
1 'polypeptide(L)'
;MNAAQSMITVAESARETERVERELLEQESSYGTAISAISTSTPPTVEGSCLCSAFAVEGRVFRRLQRFQLLPSELKVQSDMVAAYLLAPKVHRHVFERRTHWWQHPLHLAKARTFVQGRRLLQAILGYLLLSQAANKSLHHAQKLAESLVLSGFLTPALEASRSHGESLGELYVRDDAFYELVAPDADAITRRKQLRRTEGAFSVWSVTDGATRAGFIGDCYAVVNKTKQHALVLFENDVARHDLVHVDLPAATSEQEQWLLALLDAGAAFLETHLAILSFAASSASLYSLRDTDANGNTFYLSELRGHVALLTNVPSGSCNTNAEQLLELVELSTLYGDAGLKVVAFPNAQFRDAEFDSDKELVDHLQELFDIRFPVLATRDVNGPNARDAMVFCKTRLPGATKSAANALIENDFVKFLVDRNGKLFKRYGPDDLPLSLETDVQSLLKTVPREH
;
A
#
# COMPACT_ATOMS: atom_id res chain seq x y z
N MET A 1 -17.36 -20.03 24.04
CA MET A 1 -17.63 -20.05 22.59
C MET A 1 -16.31 -20.37 21.90
N ASN A 2 -16.26 -21.39 21.04
CA ASN A 2 -15.02 -21.78 20.35
C ASN A 2 -14.62 -20.70 19.32
N ALA A 3 -13.33 -20.57 19.02
CA ALA A 3 -12.76 -19.59 18.08
C ALA A 3 -13.50 -19.53 16.72
N ALA A 4 -14.06 -20.66 16.27
CA ALA A 4 -14.91 -20.73 15.07
C ALA A 4 -16.22 -19.92 15.20
N GLN A 5 -16.88 -19.90 16.36
CA GLN A 5 -18.10 -19.11 16.58
C GLN A 5 -17.82 -17.62 16.73
N SER A 6 -16.62 -17.24 17.21
CA SER A 6 -16.16 -15.86 17.19
C SER A 6 -15.79 -15.39 15.78
N MET A 7 -15.22 -16.25 14.93
CA MET A 7 -14.98 -15.92 13.52
C MET A 7 -16.28 -15.76 12.73
N ILE A 8 -17.30 -16.58 13.00
CA ILE A 8 -18.62 -16.46 12.35
C ILE A 8 -19.31 -15.15 12.75
N THR A 9 -19.28 -14.77 14.03
CA THR A 9 -19.85 -13.48 14.47
C THR A 9 -19.08 -12.27 13.94
N VAL A 10 -17.76 -12.37 13.78
CA VAL A 10 -16.95 -11.31 13.16
C VAL A 10 -17.22 -11.21 11.65
N ALA A 11 -17.41 -12.35 10.96
CA ALA A 11 -17.78 -12.37 9.55
C ALA A 11 -19.20 -11.85 9.30
N GLU A 12 -20.16 -12.18 10.18
CA GLU A 12 -21.52 -11.63 10.13
C GLU A 12 -21.54 -10.14 10.42
N SER A 13 -20.74 -9.67 11.39
CA SER A 13 -20.59 -8.24 11.67
C SER A 13 -19.96 -7.49 10.49
N ALA A 14 -18.95 -8.07 9.82
CA ALA A 14 -18.31 -7.47 8.65
C ALA A 14 -19.29 -7.37 7.46
N ARG A 15 -20.09 -8.42 7.22
CA ARG A 15 -21.14 -8.44 6.18
C ARG A 15 -22.25 -7.42 6.46
N GLU A 16 -22.65 -7.25 7.72
CA GLU A 16 -23.65 -6.24 8.09
C GLU A 16 -23.09 -4.82 7.92
N THR A 17 -21.80 -4.61 8.20
CA THR A 17 -21.13 -3.31 8.01
C THR A 17 -21.03 -2.95 6.52
N GLU A 18 -20.66 -3.93 5.68
CA GLU A 18 -20.61 -3.80 4.22
C GLU A 18 -22.01 -3.53 3.62
N ARG A 19 -23.05 -4.18 4.14
CA ARG A 19 -24.44 -3.94 3.75
C ARG A 19 -24.89 -2.51 4.08
N VAL A 20 -24.57 -2.02 5.28
CA VAL A 20 -24.90 -0.65 5.71
C VAL A 20 -24.15 0.40 4.87
N GLU A 21 -22.87 0.16 4.55
CA GLU A 21 -22.11 1.05 3.64
C GLU A 21 -22.67 1.05 2.22
N ARG A 22 -23.12 -0.10 1.71
CA ARG A 22 -23.78 -0.20 0.39
C ARG A 22 -25.10 0.55 0.35
N GLU A 23 -25.94 0.44 1.39
CA GLU A 23 -27.20 1.17 1.53
C GLU A 23 -26.97 2.70 1.65
N LEU A 24 -25.86 3.13 2.26
CA LEU A 24 -25.46 4.55 2.31
C LEU A 24 -24.98 5.08 0.95
N LEU A 25 -24.25 4.27 0.18
CA LEU A 25 -23.75 4.65 -1.15
C LEU A 25 -24.87 4.72 -2.21
N GLU A 26 -25.90 3.88 -2.11
CA GLU A 26 -27.08 3.94 -2.98
C GLU A 26 -27.93 5.19 -2.73
N GLN A 27 -27.86 5.78 -1.53
CA GLN A 27 -28.52 7.05 -1.20
C GLN A 27 -27.79 8.29 -1.73
N GLU A 28 -26.51 8.19 -2.13
CA GLU A 28 -25.70 9.34 -2.57
C GLU A 28 -25.76 9.67 -4.08
N SER A 29 -26.64 9.03 -4.86
CA SER A 29 -26.79 9.37 -6.29
C SER A 29 -27.71 10.59 -6.55
N SER A 30 -27.18 11.79 -6.33
CA SER A 30 -27.65 13.00 -7.02
C SER A 30 -26.61 14.09 -6.88
N TYR A 31 -25.89 14.42 -7.96
CA TYR A 31 -25.68 15.79 -8.45
C TYR A 31 -24.80 15.75 -9.70
N GLY A 32 -25.42 15.40 -10.83
CA GLY A 32 -24.97 15.90 -12.11
C GLY A 32 -25.44 17.35 -12.24
N THR A 33 -24.52 18.30 -12.44
CA THR A 33 -24.63 19.54 -13.23
C THR A 33 -23.47 20.47 -12.86
N ALA A 34 -22.53 20.66 -13.79
CA ALA A 34 -21.93 21.95 -14.14
C ALA A 34 -20.65 21.73 -14.97
N ILE A 35 -20.83 21.46 -16.26
CA ILE A 35 -19.91 21.95 -17.28
C ILE A 35 -20.31 23.41 -17.54
N SER A 36 -19.30 24.26 -17.74
CA SER A 36 -19.32 25.56 -18.43
C SER A 36 -19.08 26.78 -17.55
N ALA A 37 -18.21 27.64 -18.06
CA ALA A 37 -17.66 28.89 -17.48
C ALA A 37 -16.51 28.64 -16.47
N ILE A 38 -15.26 29.05 -16.69
CA ILE A 38 -14.73 30.23 -17.38
C ILE A 38 -13.33 29.93 -17.92
N SER A 39 -13.17 30.15 -19.23
CA SER A 39 -11.91 30.35 -19.93
C SER A 39 -11.24 31.65 -19.46
N THR A 40 -9.92 31.66 -19.24
CA THR A 40 -8.95 32.52 -19.97
C THR A 40 -7.57 32.55 -19.31
N SER A 41 -6.55 32.51 -20.17
CA SER A 41 -5.10 32.75 -19.97
C SER A 41 -4.19 31.56 -19.61
N THR A 42 -3.33 31.22 -20.58
CA THR A 42 -2.07 30.46 -20.49
C THR A 42 -0.98 31.31 -21.18
N PRO A 43 0.32 30.96 -21.11
CA PRO A 43 1.20 30.79 -19.94
C PRO A 43 2.51 31.61 -20.12
N PRO A 44 3.59 31.34 -19.36
CA PRO A 44 4.83 31.08 -20.09
C PRO A 44 5.53 29.78 -19.69
N THR A 45 6.14 29.23 -20.73
CA THR A 45 6.99 28.06 -20.86
C THR A 45 8.32 28.25 -20.12
N VAL A 46 8.72 27.23 -19.35
CA VAL A 46 10.14 26.91 -19.15
C VAL A 46 10.28 25.40 -19.34
N GLU A 47 10.74 25.01 -20.53
CA GLU A 47 11.35 23.70 -20.74
C GLU A 47 12.81 23.77 -20.26
N GLY A 48 13.16 22.85 -19.38
CA GLY A 48 14.51 22.63 -18.86
C GLY A 48 14.64 21.17 -18.45
N SER A 49 15.17 20.39 -19.36
CA SER A 49 15.35 18.94 -19.32
C SER A 49 16.20 18.41 -18.15
N CYS A 50 15.77 17.24 -17.66
CA CYS A 50 16.58 16.12 -17.15
C CYS A 50 17.42 16.33 -15.87
N LEU A 51 16.92 15.79 -14.75
CA LEU A 51 17.75 15.12 -13.73
C LEU A 51 17.02 13.88 -13.18
N CYS A 52 17.67 12.73 -13.30
CA CYS A 52 17.28 11.48 -12.67
C CYS A 52 17.43 11.51 -11.13
N SER A 53 16.50 10.80 -10.50
CA SER A 53 16.62 10.00 -9.25
C SER A 53 16.47 10.66 -7.86
N ALA A 54 15.57 10.02 -7.09
CA ALA A 54 15.75 9.57 -5.71
C ALA A 54 15.61 10.56 -4.55
N PHE A 55 14.40 10.60 -3.96
CA PHE A 55 14.27 10.40 -2.51
C PHE A 55 13.01 9.56 -2.22
N ALA A 56 13.18 8.24 -2.15
CA ALA A 56 12.13 7.26 -1.87
C ALA A 56 11.84 7.14 -0.35
N VAL A 57 11.82 8.28 0.36
CA VAL A 57 11.59 8.37 1.81
C VAL A 57 10.34 9.21 2.11
N GLU A 58 9.24 8.54 2.41
CA GLU A 58 7.95 9.14 2.72
C GLU A 58 7.50 8.85 4.15
N GLY A 59 6.75 9.75 4.79
CA GLY A 59 6.22 9.59 6.17
C GLY A 59 6.30 10.88 6.97
N ARG A 60 5.50 11.00 8.05
CA ARG A 60 5.46 12.21 8.91
C ARG A 60 6.82 12.56 9.49
N VAL A 61 7.57 11.58 10.00
CA VAL A 61 8.93 11.80 10.54
C VAL A 61 9.87 12.36 9.47
N PHE A 62 9.90 11.78 8.26
CA PHE A 62 10.74 12.28 7.16
C PHE A 62 10.31 13.67 6.68
N ARG A 63 9.00 13.93 6.56
CA ARG A 63 8.49 15.27 6.21
C ARG A 63 8.87 16.32 7.26
N ARG A 64 8.82 15.97 8.55
CA ARG A 64 9.26 16.85 9.64
C ARG A 64 10.76 17.15 9.56
N LEU A 65 11.58 16.12 9.31
CA LEU A 65 13.02 16.29 9.13
C LEU A 65 13.36 17.17 7.92
N GLN A 66 12.70 16.97 6.78
CA GLN A 66 12.88 17.82 5.59
C GLN A 66 12.54 19.28 5.90
N ARG A 67 11.44 19.53 6.63
CA ARG A 67 11.10 20.89 7.08
C ARG A 67 12.14 21.47 8.03
N PHE A 68 12.65 20.68 8.98
CA PHE A 68 13.75 21.11 9.85
C PHE A 68 14.98 21.51 9.03
N GLN A 69 15.30 20.76 7.97
CA GLN A 69 16.41 21.07 7.07
C GLN A 69 16.21 22.39 6.29
N LEU A 70 14.96 22.77 6.01
CA LEU A 70 14.63 24.03 5.34
C LEU A 70 14.62 25.25 6.29
N LEU A 71 14.69 25.07 7.61
CA LEU A 71 14.74 26.20 8.55
C LEU A 71 16.02 27.03 8.37
N PRO A 72 15.99 28.34 8.69
CA PRO A 72 17.20 29.16 8.76
C PRO A 72 18.23 28.58 9.72
N SER A 73 19.51 28.61 9.36
CA SER A 73 20.62 28.06 10.16
C SER A 73 20.64 28.61 11.58
N GLU A 74 20.37 29.90 11.75
CA GLU A 74 20.31 30.56 13.07
C GLU A 74 19.22 29.97 13.97
N LEU A 75 18.04 29.67 13.41
CA LEU A 75 16.94 29.07 14.17
C LEU A 75 17.29 27.63 14.60
N LYS A 76 18.01 26.87 13.76
CA LYS A 76 18.47 25.52 14.13
C LYS A 76 19.46 25.57 15.29
N VAL A 77 20.44 26.47 15.23
CA VAL A 77 21.42 26.66 16.32
C VAL A 77 20.71 27.04 17.62
N GLN A 78 19.76 27.98 17.56
CA GLN A 78 18.97 28.37 18.73
C GLN A 78 18.13 27.19 19.26
N SER A 79 17.55 26.38 18.38
CA SER A 79 16.82 25.16 18.74
C SER A 79 17.70 24.17 19.50
N ASP A 80 18.93 23.95 19.03
CA ASP A 80 19.88 23.05 19.69
C ASP A 80 20.32 23.57 21.06
N MET A 81 20.53 24.88 21.19
CA MET A 81 20.82 25.51 22.49
C MET A 81 19.65 25.36 23.47
N VAL A 82 18.41 25.53 22.99
CA VAL A 82 17.20 25.30 23.78
C VAL A 82 17.08 23.83 24.18
N ALA A 83 17.33 22.90 23.27
CA ALA A 83 17.33 21.47 23.56
C ALA A 83 18.35 21.13 24.67
N ALA A 84 19.57 21.64 24.56
CA ALA A 84 20.60 21.48 25.59
C ALA A 84 20.19 22.08 26.94
N TYR A 85 19.57 23.26 26.93
CA TYR A 85 19.02 23.89 28.14
C TYR A 85 17.92 23.03 28.78
N LEU A 86 16.98 22.51 27.99
CA LEU A 86 15.89 21.66 28.45
C LEU A 86 16.38 20.34 29.07
N LEU A 87 17.51 19.81 28.58
CA LEU A 87 18.17 18.63 29.14
C LEU A 87 18.99 18.91 30.40
N ALA A 88 19.25 20.18 30.76
CA ALA A 88 20.00 20.50 31.96
C ALA A 88 19.28 19.94 33.22
N PRO A 89 19.96 19.25 34.15
CA PRO A 89 19.30 18.44 35.19
C PRO A 89 18.25 19.16 36.03
N LYS A 90 18.47 20.44 36.35
CA LYS A 90 17.51 21.26 37.11
C LYS A 90 16.28 21.63 36.27
N VAL A 91 16.50 22.02 35.01
CA VAL A 91 15.45 22.39 34.06
C VAL A 91 14.63 21.17 33.70
N HIS A 92 15.28 20.06 33.36
CA HIS A 92 14.63 18.81 32.99
C HIS A 92 13.64 18.34 34.07
N ARG A 93 14.06 18.32 35.35
CA ARG A 93 13.16 17.92 36.47
C ARG A 93 11.99 18.86 36.70
N HIS A 94 12.12 20.12 36.29
CA HIS A 94 11.10 21.13 36.49
C HIS A 94 10.14 21.24 35.30
N VAL A 95 10.63 21.00 34.09
CA VAL A 95 9.87 21.14 32.85
C VAL A 95 9.18 19.83 32.48
N PHE A 96 9.90 18.71 32.59
CA PHE A 96 9.36 17.40 32.22
C PHE A 96 8.82 16.66 33.43
N GLU A 97 7.68 16.03 33.21
CA GLU A 97 7.06 15.11 34.15
C GLU A 97 7.48 13.69 33.79
N ARG A 98 7.83 12.91 34.82
CA ARG A 98 8.17 11.50 34.69
C ARG A 98 7.06 10.66 35.31
N ARG A 99 6.50 9.75 34.53
CA ARG A 99 5.42 8.88 35.00
C ARG A 99 5.97 7.75 35.87
N THR A 100 5.29 7.46 36.98
CA THR A 100 5.52 6.24 37.78
C THR A 100 4.35 5.23 37.68
N HIS A 101 3.11 5.68 37.42
CA HIS A 101 1.92 4.82 37.36
C HIS A 101 0.88 5.18 36.28
N TRP A 102 0.07 4.22 35.86
CA TRP A 102 -0.77 4.36 34.67
C TRP A 102 -2.04 5.22 34.83
N TRP A 103 -2.62 5.25 36.04
CA TRP A 103 -3.85 5.99 36.36
C TRP A 103 -3.64 7.48 36.64
N GLN A 104 -2.39 7.96 36.72
CA GLN A 104 -2.08 9.36 37.04
C GLN A 104 -2.11 10.31 35.83
N HIS A 105 -2.51 9.83 34.65
CA HIS A 105 -2.48 10.60 33.40
C HIS A 105 -3.90 11.04 32.96
N PRO A 106 -4.11 12.30 32.54
CA PRO A 106 -5.38 12.80 32.01
C PRO A 106 -5.90 12.15 30.70
N LEU A 107 -5.17 11.20 30.11
CA LEU A 107 -5.39 10.69 28.75
C LEU A 107 -5.22 9.17 28.65
N HIS A 108 -5.03 8.46 29.78
CA HIS A 108 -4.83 7.00 29.83
C HIS A 108 -3.76 6.44 28.86
N LEU A 109 -2.80 7.27 28.42
CA LEU A 109 -1.77 6.87 27.46
C LEU A 109 -0.89 5.77 28.07
N ALA A 110 -0.76 4.62 27.41
CA ALA A 110 -0.15 3.43 28.02
C ALA A 110 1.40 3.47 28.09
N LYS A 111 2.10 4.36 27.37
CA LYS A 111 3.53 4.13 27.04
C LYS A 111 4.54 5.29 27.24
N ALA A 112 4.13 6.54 27.51
CA ALA A 112 5.09 7.66 27.58
C ALA A 112 5.91 7.67 28.89
N ARG A 113 7.25 7.80 28.80
CA ARG A 113 8.15 7.76 29.98
C ARG A 113 8.45 9.16 30.56
N THR A 114 8.66 10.15 29.69
CA THR A 114 9.01 11.54 30.06
C THR A 114 8.30 12.52 29.12
N PHE A 115 7.45 13.40 29.65
CA PHE A 115 6.61 14.28 28.83
C PHE A 115 6.52 15.71 29.36
N VAL A 116 6.01 16.63 28.54
CA VAL A 116 5.79 18.04 28.88
C VAL A 116 4.50 18.55 28.23
N GLN A 117 3.74 19.37 28.96
CA GLN A 117 2.59 20.09 28.40
C GLN A 117 3.07 21.31 27.61
N GLY A 118 2.46 21.61 26.47
CA GLY A 118 2.90 22.68 25.57
C GLY A 118 3.04 24.05 26.26
N ARG A 119 2.09 24.43 27.13
CA ARG A 119 2.21 25.66 27.93
C ARG A 119 3.47 25.68 28.81
N ARG A 120 3.81 24.57 29.47
CA ARG A 120 5.01 24.47 30.32
C ARG A 120 6.29 24.54 29.48
N LEU A 121 6.29 23.92 28.30
CA LEU A 121 7.39 24.00 27.35
C LEU A 121 7.63 25.44 26.89
N LEU A 122 6.58 26.14 26.45
CA LEU A 122 6.68 27.53 26.00
C LEU A 122 7.17 28.47 27.12
N GLN A 123 6.70 28.27 28.36
CA GLN A 123 7.20 29.01 29.53
C GLN A 123 8.70 28.77 29.77
N ALA A 124 9.16 27.53 29.64
CA ALA A 124 10.58 27.20 29.79
C ALA A 124 11.46 27.86 28.72
N ILE A 125 10.99 27.87 27.46
CA ILE A 125 11.69 28.50 26.34
C ILE A 125 11.73 30.02 26.50
N LEU A 126 10.62 30.65 26.90
CA LEU A 126 10.59 32.08 27.20
C LEU A 126 11.54 32.44 28.35
N GLY A 127 11.57 31.63 29.41
CA GLY A 127 12.52 31.78 30.51
C GLY A 127 13.97 31.70 30.03
N TYR A 128 14.28 30.75 29.14
CA TYR A 128 15.59 30.64 28.51
C TYR A 128 15.96 31.91 27.72
N LEU A 129 15.09 32.39 26.83
CA LEU A 129 15.33 33.58 26.01
C LEU A 129 15.57 34.85 26.85
N LEU A 130 14.92 34.94 28.01
CA LEU A 130 15.17 36.01 28.97
C LEU A 130 16.55 35.89 29.63
N LEU A 131 16.91 34.69 30.10
CA LEU A 131 18.18 34.42 30.77
C LEU A 131 19.38 34.55 29.82
N SER A 132 19.24 34.14 28.56
CA SER A 132 20.29 34.22 27.54
C SER A 132 20.41 35.59 26.88
N GLN A 133 19.56 36.56 27.25
CA GLN A 133 19.47 37.89 26.65
C GLN A 133 19.28 37.86 25.12
N ALA A 134 18.49 36.90 24.62
CA ALA A 134 18.24 36.77 23.19
C ALA A 134 17.64 38.05 22.58
N ALA A 135 17.99 38.33 21.32
CA ALA A 135 17.51 39.52 20.60
C ALA A 135 15.98 39.52 20.44
N ASN A 136 15.36 38.35 20.27
CA ASN A 136 13.92 38.19 20.15
C ASN A 136 13.38 37.37 21.33
N LYS A 137 12.45 37.96 22.10
CA LYS A 137 11.84 37.37 23.30
C LYS A 137 10.33 37.17 23.15
N SER A 138 9.81 37.28 21.93
CA SER A 138 8.38 37.17 21.67
C SER A 138 7.88 35.75 21.87
N LEU A 139 6.61 35.61 22.27
CA LEU A 139 5.91 34.32 22.32
C LEU A 139 5.96 33.61 20.97
N HIS A 140 5.82 34.36 19.87
CA HIS A 140 5.92 33.82 18.52
C HIS A 140 7.30 33.20 18.23
N HIS A 141 8.38 33.81 18.72
CA HIS A 141 9.71 33.23 18.59
C HIS A 141 9.89 31.97 19.45
N ALA A 142 9.35 31.97 20.67
CA ALA A 142 9.33 30.77 21.51
C ALA A 142 8.52 29.62 20.89
N GLN A 143 7.41 29.92 20.21
CA GLN A 143 6.64 28.94 19.43
C GLN A 143 7.45 28.35 18.28
N LYS A 144 8.13 29.19 17.49
CA LYS A 144 9.02 28.72 16.41
C LYS A 144 10.13 27.82 16.92
N LEU A 145 10.71 28.11 18.08
CA LEU A 145 11.69 27.25 18.72
C LEU A 145 11.07 25.95 19.24
N ALA A 146 9.87 25.99 19.81
CA ALA A 146 9.16 24.79 20.23
C ALA A 146 8.81 23.89 19.04
N GLU A 147 8.40 24.47 17.91
CA GLU A 147 8.15 23.77 16.66
C GLU A 147 9.43 23.15 16.10
N SER A 148 10.56 23.86 16.11
CA SER A 148 11.83 23.32 15.62
C SER A 148 12.27 22.10 16.43
N LEU A 149 11.97 22.05 17.74
CA LEU A 149 12.20 20.87 18.58
C LEU A 149 11.33 19.66 18.17
N VAL A 150 10.11 19.89 17.68
CA VAL A 150 9.27 18.80 17.14
C VAL A 150 9.75 18.36 15.76
N LEU A 151 10.14 19.32 14.91
CA LEU A 151 10.65 19.05 13.57
C LEU A 151 11.99 18.31 13.56
N SER A 152 12.82 18.51 14.60
CA SER A 152 14.11 17.82 14.76
C SER A 152 13.97 16.42 15.39
N GLY A 153 12.78 16.04 15.86
CA GLY A 153 12.57 14.80 16.60
C GLY A 153 13.08 14.84 18.05
N PHE A 154 13.42 16.03 18.57
CA PHE A 154 13.73 16.19 20.00
C PHE A 154 12.47 15.94 20.85
N LEU A 155 11.33 16.46 20.39
CA LEU A 155 10.00 16.21 20.94
C LEU A 155 9.09 15.57 19.90
N THR A 156 8.07 14.87 20.38
CA THR A 156 6.99 14.35 19.54
C THR A 156 5.65 14.52 20.23
N PRO A 157 4.55 14.75 19.52
CA PRO A 157 3.21 14.72 20.12
C PRO A 157 2.95 13.38 20.80
N ALA A 158 2.37 13.42 22.02
CA ALA A 158 2.06 12.23 22.80
C ALA A 158 0.83 11.46 22.25
N LEU A 159 -0.04 12.15 21.53
CA LEU A 159 -1.18 11.60 20.80
C LEU A 159 -0.95 11.87 19.31
N GLU A 160 -0.67 10.81 18.55
CA GLU A 160 -0.62 10.85 17.09
C GLU A 160 -1.59 9.81 16.55
N ALA A 161 -2.46 10.21 15.63
CA ALA A 161 -3.37 9.27 14.97
C ALA A 161 -2.56 8.23 14.18
N SER A 162 -2.96 6.96 14.27
CA SER A 162 -2.28 5.83 13.60
C SER A 162 -2.33 5.94 12.07
N ARG A 163 -3.38 6.57 11.52
CA ARG A 163 -3.53 6.89 10.09
C ARG A 163 -4.08 8.30 9.95
N SER A 164 -3.24 9.27 9.59
CA SER A 164 -3.70 10.56 9.11
C SER A 164 -3.30 10.69 7.64
N HIS A 165 -4.26 10.45 6.74
CA HIS A 165 -4.14 10.88 5.35
C HIS A 165 -4.16 12.41 5.32
N GLY A 166 -2.97 13.00 5.42
CA GLY A 166 -2.78 14.44 5.44
C GLY A 166 -2.81 15.04 6.84
N GLU A 167 -1.64 15.13 7.49
CA GLU A 167 -1.40 16.33 8.30
C GLU A 167 -1.54 17.51 7.33
N SER A 168 -2.53 18.39 7.55
CA SER A 168 -2.59 19.66 6.84
C SER A 168 -1.25 20.36 7.05
N LEU A 169 -0.53 20.58 5.96
CA LEU A 169 0.81 21.18 5.95
C LEU A 169 0.83 22.61 6.54
N GLY A 170 -0.33 23.19 6.83
CA GLY A 170 -0.52 24.60 7.19
C GLY A 170 -0.42 24.96 8.68
N GLU A 171 -0.70 24.08 9.65
CA GLU A 171 -0.73 24.49 11.07
C GLU A 171 0.00 23.49 11.98
N LEU A 172 1.31 23.67 12.13
CA LEU A 172 2.07 23.08 13.22
C LEU A 172 2.16 24.09 14.35
N TYR A 173 1.25 24.03 15.31
CA TYR A 173 1.40 24.75 16.57
C TYR A 173 1.74 23.77 17.68
N VAL A 174 2.78 24.08 18.46
CA VAL A 174 2.86 23.56 19.82
C VAL A 174 1.67 24.14 20.58
N ARG A 175 0.65 23.32 20.82
CA ARG A 175 -0.58 23.77 21.46
C ARG A 175 -0.39 23.81 22.96
N ASP A 176 -0.89 24.86 23.59
CA ASP A 176 -0.84 25.08 25.04
C ASP A 176 -1.33 23.88 25.85
N ASP A 177 -2.41 23.24 25.37
CA ASP A 177 -3.13 22.14 26.00
C ASP A 177 -2.65 20.75 25.59
N ALA A 178 -1.79 20.65 24.56
CA ALA A 178 -1.26 19.37 24.08
C ALA A 178 -0.07 18.88 24.91
N PHE A 179 0.20 17.58 24.81
CA PHE A 179 1.31 16.91 25.48
C PHE A 179 2.34 16.42 24.47
N TYR A 180 3.60 16.56 24.83
CA TYR A 180 4.75 16.20 24.00
C TYR A 180 5.69 15.28 24.80
N GLU A 181 6.14 14.21 24.17
CA GLU A 181 7.10 13.25 24.72
C GLU A 181 8.52 13.59 24.26
N LEU A 182 9.49 13.37 25.15
CA LEU A 182 10.91 13.51 24.86
C LEU A 182 11.41 12.25 24.14
N VAL A 183 11.91 12.40 22.90
CA VAL A 183 12.34 11.27 22.02
C VAL A 183 13.86 11.19 21.85
N ALA A 184 14.59 12.25 22.21
CA ALA A 184 16.01 12.40 21.89
C ALA A 184 16.86 11.14 22.24
N PRO A 185 17.68 10.65 21.29
CA PRO A 185 18.44 9.39 21.43
C PRO A 185 19.42 9.35 22.62
N ASP A 186 19.80 10.50 23.18
CA ASP A 186 20.74 10.62 24.31
C ASP A 186 20.10 11.15 25.62
N ALA A 187 18.80 11.46 25.65
CA ALA A 187 18.16 11.99 26.86
C ALA A 187 18.15 10.98 28.02
N ASP A 188 18.01 9.69 27.71
CA ASP A 188 18.09 8.58 28.66
C ASP A 188 19.54 8.33 29.15
N ALA A 189 20.55 8.67 28.34
CA ALA A 189 21.97 8.49 28.68
C ALA A 189 22.44 9.52 29.72
N ILE A 190 21.94 10.76 29.66
CA ILE A 190 22.22 11.81 30.66
C ILE A 190 21.56 11.49 32.02
N THR A 191 20.46 10.73 32.04
CA THR A 191 19.70 10.42 33.27
C THR A 191 20.16 9.13 33.98
N ARG A 192 20.86 8.18 33.31
CA ARG A 192 21.22 6.88 33.91
C ARG A 192 22.72 6.68 34.10
N ARG A 193 23.34 7.45 34.99
CA ARG A 193 24.60 7.06 35.66
C ARG A 193 24.32 6.12 36.83
N LYS A 194 23.84 4.90 36.54
CA LYS A 194 23.99 3.65 37.33
C LYS A 194 22.91 2.65 36.94
N GLN A 195 23.36 1.41 36.80
CA GLN A 195 22.62 0.14 36.65
C GLN A 195 22.33 -0.37 35.22
N LEU A 196 23.14 -1.38 34.89
CA LEU A 196 22.95 -2.44 33.91
C LEU A 196 21.50 -2.95 33.86
N ARG A 197 20.91 -2.89 32.68
CA ARG A 197 20.55 -4.02 31.80
C ARG A 197 19.86 -3.39 30.58
N ARG A 198 20.63 -3.21 29.51
CA ARG A 198 20.08 -2.92 28.17
C ARG A 198 19.20 -4.11 27.82
N THR A 199 17.90 -3.92 27.71
CA THR A 199 17.12 -4.73 26.76
C THR A 199 17.63 -4.31 25.38
N GLU A 200 18.15 -5.27 24.64
CA GLU A 200 18.64 -5.10 23.27
C GLU A 200 17.56 -4.41 22.40
N GLY A 201 17.97 -3.44 21.58
CA GLY A 201 17.47 -3.32 20.21
C GLY A 201 16.24 -2.51 19.86
N ALA A 202 15.56 -1.78 20.75
CA ALA A 202 14.36 -1.02 20.33
C ALA A 202 14.72 0.27 19.56
N PHE A 203 14.40 0.33 18.26
CA PHE A 203 14.54 1.52 17.41
C PHE A 203 13.24 2.33 17.35
N SER A 204 13.34 3.65 17.26
CA SER A 204 12.23 4.51 16.83
C SER A 204 12.41 4.92 15.37
N VAL A 205 11.33 5.34 14.69
CA VAL A 205 11.43 5.85 13.31
C VAL A 205 12.44 6.99 13.22
N TRP A 206 12.45 7.91 14.19
CA TRP A 206 13.43 9.00 14.29
C TRP A 206 14.88 8.50 14.32
N SER A 207 15.14 7.44 15.10
CA SER A 207 16.50 6.90 15.26
C SER A 207 17.08 6.28 13.98
N VAL A 208 16.24 5.94 13.00
CA VAL A 208 16.65 5.31 11.74
C VAL A 208 16.64 6.27 10.54
N THR A 209 16.28 7.54 10.75
CA THR A 209 16.23 8.56 9.67
C THR A 209 17.61 8.90 9.11
N ASP A 210 18.61 9.01 9.97
CA ASP A 210 19.95 9.43 9.60
C ASP A 210 20.68 8.33 8.83
N GLY A 211 20.76 8.50 7.51
CA GLY A 211 21.29 7.48 6.62
C GLY A 211 20.25 6.57 5.96
N ALA A 212 18.98 6.84 6.20
CA ALA A 212 17.87 6.20 5.51
C ALA A 212 17.95 6.50 4.01
N THR A 213 17.84 5.44 3.22
CA THR A 213 17.81 5.53 1.76
C THR A 213 16.40 5.39 1.23
N ARG A 214 15.53 4.66 1.94
CA ARG A 214 14.11 4.46 1.60
C ARG A 214 13.22 4.36 2.84
N ALA A 215 11.98 4.81 2.74
CA ALA A 215 10.97 4.67 3.77
C ALA A 215 9.54 4.80 3.19
N GLY A 216 8.60 4.00 3.67
CA GLY A 216 7.23 3.98 3.17
C GLY A 216 6.35 2.94 3.87
N PHE A 217 5.05 2.92 3.57
CA PHE A 217 4.14 1.91 4.10
C PHE A 217 4.20 0.61 3.30
N ILE A 218 4.11 -0.53 4.00
CA ILE A 218 3.93 -1.88 3.47
C ILE A 218 2.73 -2.48 4.18
N GLY A 219 1.56 -2.46 3.53
CA GLY A 219 0.29 -2.80 4.18
C GLY A 219 0.01 -1.89 5.38
N ASP A 220 -0.17 -2.48 6.56
CA ASP A 220 -0.44 -1.76 7.80
C ASP A 220 0.83 -1.30 8.54
N CYS A 221 2.00 -1.78 8.11
CA CYS A 221 3.28 -1.48 8.72
C CYS A 221 4.02 -0.37 7.96
N TYR A 222 4.90 0.34 8.64
CA TYR A 222 5.79 1.32 8.07
C TYR A 222 7.23 0.79 8.05
N ALA A 223 7.93 0.90 6.92
CA ALA A 223 9.26 0.35 6.71
C ALA A 223 10.28 1.47 6.49
N VAL A 224 11.48 1.31 7.04
CA VAL A 224 12.63 2.19 6.79
C VAL A 224 13.86 1.33 6.47
N VAL A 225 14.54 1.66 5.38
CA VAL A 225 15.82 1.04 4.99
C VAL A 225 16.96 2.04 5.14
N ASN A 226 17.86 1.75 6.07
CA ASN A 226 19.04 2.54 6.36
C ASN A 226 20.30 1.78 5.98
N LYS A 227 20.91 2.17 4.86
CA LYS A 227 22.06 1.48 4.28
C LYS A 227 23.40 2.01 4.74
N THR A 228 23.44 3.15 5.43
CA THR A 228 24.69 3.88 5.67
C THR A 228 25.12 3.85 7.12
N LYS A 229 24.18 3.89 8.07
CA LYS A 229 24.50 3.85 9.50
C LYS A 229 24.12 2.54 10.16
N GLN A 230 22.91 2.06 9.93
CA GLN A 230 22.43 0.84 10.57
C GLN A 230 22.62 -0.42 9.73
N HIS A 231 22.77 -0.28 8.41
CA HIS A 231 22.76 -1.41 7.48
C HIS A 231 21.58 -2.35 7.75
N ALA A 232 20.37 -1.81 7.87
CA ALA A 232 19.20 -2.55 8.31
C ALA A 232 17.90 -2.12 7.61
N LEU A 233 16.96 -3.06 7.52
CA LEU A 233 15.52 -2.81 7.28
C LEU A 233 14.81 -2.87 8.64
N VAL A 234 14.05 -1.83 8.97
CA VAL A 234 13.29 -1.77 10.22
C VAL A 234 11.82 -1.52 9.92
N LEU A 235 10.96 -2.37 10.46
CA LEU A 235 9.50 -2.28 10.35
C LEU A 235 8.91 -1.69 11.62
N PHE A 236 7.84 -0.94 11.47
CA PHE A 236 7.18 -0.13 12.49
C PHE A 236 5.67 -0.26 12.36
N GLU A 237 4.95 -0.03 13.47
CA GLU A 237 3.48 -0.02 13.46
C GLU A 237 2.91 1.15 12.64
N ASN A 238 3.64 2.26 12.53
CA ASN A 238 3.27 3.43 11.71
C ASN A 238 4.50 4.34 11.50
N ASP A 239 4.32 5.39 10.69
CA ASP A 239 5.35 6.37 10.30
C ASP A 239 5.86 7.28 11.42
N VAL A 240 5.35 7.09 12.64
CA VAL A 240 5.77 7.77 13.86
C VAL A 240 6.04 6.76 14.99
N ALA A 241 6.21 5.47 14.71
CA ALA A 241 6.35 4.50 15.80
C ALA A 241 7.61 4.76 16.66
N ARG A 242 7.48 4.43 17.95
CA ARG A 242 8.55 4.63 18.95
C ARG A 242 9.39 3.38 19.18
N HIS A 243 8.88 2.24 18.72
CA HIS A 243 9.50 0.93 18.82
C HIS A 243 9.30 0.25 17.47
N ASP A 244 10.33 -0.46 17.03
CA ASP A 244 10.28 -1.35 15.89
C ASP A 244 9.43 -2.58 16.20
N LEU A 245 8.78 -3.10 15.17
CA LEU A 245 8.11 -4.39 15.17
C LEU A 245 9.09 -5.50 14.80
N VAL A 246 9.92 -5.23 13.79
CA VAL A 246 10.87 -6.19 13.23
C VAL A 246 12.12 -5.42 12.81
N HIS A 247 13.28 -5.98 13.16
CA HIS A 247 14.58 -5.50 12.74
C HIS A 247 15.29 -6.58 11.93
N VAL A 248 15.73 -6.24 10.72
CA VAL A 248 16.45 -7.16 9.83
C VAL A 248 17.80 -6.53 9.48
N ASP A 249 18.87 -7.16 9.96
CA ASP A 249 20.24 -6.81 9.55
C ASP A 249 20.43 -7.11 8.06
N LEU A 250 20.90 -6.13 7.32
CA LEU A 250 21.35 -6.30 5.94
C LEU A 250 22.87 -6.50 6.00
N PRO A 251 23.39 -7.75 5.84
CA PRO A 251 24.82 -7.93 5.60
C PRO A 251 25.22 -7.17 4.33
N ALA A 252 26.52 -7.09 4.00
CA ALA A 252 27.00 -6.51 2.74
C ALA A 252 26.28 -7.15 1.54
N ALA A 253 25.14 -6.58 1.18
CA ALA A 253 24.14 -7.24 0.38
C ALA A 253 24.66 -7.30 -1.04
N THR A 254 24.48 -8.44 -1.70
CA THR A 254 24.77 -8.51 -3.14
C THR A 254 23.82 -7.56 -3.86
N SER A 255 24.22 -7.02 -5.02
CA SER A 255 23.36 -6.12 -5.82
C SER A 255 22.00 -6.75 -6.16
N GLU A 256 21.90 -8.09 -6.14
CA GLU A 256 20.68 -8.86 -6.36
C GLU A 256 19.75 -8.89 -5.12
N GLN A 257 20.29 -9.06 -3.91
CA GLN A 257 19.53 -8.93 -2.67
C GLN A 257 19.04 -7.49 -2.46
N GLU A 258 19.85 -6.52 -2.91
CA GLU A 258 19.47 -5.11 -2.93
C GLU A 258 18.33 -4.87 -3.93
N GLN A 259 18.42 -5.37 -5.17
CA GLN A 259 17.32 -5.27 -6.13
C GLN A 259 16.04 -5.95 -5.63
N TRP A 260 16.15 -7.10 -4.95
CA TRP A 260 15.01 -7.77 -4.35
C TRP A 260 14.37 -6.96 -3.21
N LEU A 261 15.17 -6.39 -2.31
CA LEU A 261 14.67 -5.54 -1.22
C LEU A 261 14.08 -4.22 -1.75
N LEU A 262 14.70 -3.62 -2.77
CA LEU A 262 14.18 -2.42 -3.44
C LEU A 262 12.88 -2.74 -4.16
N ALA A 263 12.79 -3.90 -4.82
CA ALA A 263 11.55 -4.40 -5.39
C ALA A 263 10.49 -4.63 -4.31
N LEU A 264 10.83 -5.15 -3.13
CA LEU A 264 9.91 -5.37 -2.02
C LEU A 264 9.40 -4.07 -1.37
N LEU A 265 10.24 -3.03 -1.30
CA LEU A 265 9.87 -1.70 -0.82
C LEU A 265 9.07 -0.90 -1.85
N ASP A 266 9.45 -0.96 -3.13
CA ASP A 266 8.65 -0.42 -4.22
C ASP A 266 7.32 -1.19 -4.33
N ALA A 267 7.32 -2.48 -4.00
CA ALA A 267 6.16 -3.35 -3.80
C ALA A 267 5.46 -3.15 -2.44
N GLY A 268 5.98 -2.30 -1.54
CA GLY A 268 5.22 -1.79 -0.40
C GLY A 268 3.99 -0.98 -0.86
N ALA A 269 4.10 -0.39 -2.06
CA ALA A 269 3.01 0.22 -2.80
C ALA A 269 2.43 -0.70 -3.89
N ALA A 270 2.67 -2.02 -3.83
CA ALA A 270 2.19 -3.03 -4.78
C ALA A 270 2.57 -4.42 -4.29
N PHE A 271 1.77 -5.03 -3.42
CA PHE A 271 1.88 -6.45 -3.10
C PHE A 271 1.52 -7.28 -4.35
N LEU A 272 2.37 -7.23 -5.38
CA LEU A 272 2.12 -7.67 -6.74
C LEU A 272 3.32 -8.49 -7.23
N GLU A 273 3.31 -9.75 -6.83
CA GLU A 273 3.92 -10.90 -7.51
C GLU A 273 5.37 -10.84 -7.96
N THR A 274 6.16 -11.77 -7.44
CA THR A 274 7.54 -12.06 -7.84
C THR A 274 7.65 -12.78 -9.20
N HIS A 275 6.77 -12.50 -10.16
CA HIS A 275 6.83 -13.15 -11.47
C HIS A 275 7.82 -12.43 -12.41
N LEU A 276 8.90 -13.12 -12.80
CA LEU A 276 10.03 -12.55 -13.55
C LEU A 276 9.64 -11.90 -14.89
N ALA A 277 8.50 -12.29 -15.47
CA ALA A 277 8.02 -11.81 -16.77
C ALA A 277 7.22 -10.49 -16.73
N ILE A 278 6.93 -9.91 -15.55
CA ILE A 278 6.09 -8.70 -15.45
C ILE A 278 6.67 -7.53 -16.26
N LEU A 279 7.99 -7.30 -16.18
CA LEU A 279 8.65 -6.22 -16.92
C LEU A 279 8.58 -6.43 -18.44
N SER A 280 8.66 -7.67 -18.91
CA SER A 280 8.58 -7.97 -20.34
C SER A 280 7.15 -7.77 -20.86
N PHE A 281 6.12 -8.11 -20.07
CA PHE A 281 4.72 -7.96 -20.45
C PHE A 281 4.20 -6.52 -20.37
N ALA A 282 4.79 -5.69 -19.49
CA ALA A 282 4.52 -4.26 -19.42
C ALA A 282 5.03 -3.49 -20.64
N ALA A 283 6.03 -4.01 -21.35
CA ALA A 283 6.57 -3.37 -22.56
C ALA A 283 5.49 -3.29 -23.66
N SER A 284 5.45 -2.16 -24.37
CA SER A 284 4.48 -1.93 -25.45
C SER A 284 4.59 -2.95 -26.60
N SER A 285 5.75 -3.57 -26.77
CA SER A 285 6.03 -4.60 -27.77
C SER A 285 5.50 -6.00 -27.41
N ALA A 286 5.11 -6.25 -26.16
CA ALA A 286 4.62 -7.56 -25.77
C ALA A 286 3.23 -7.84 -26.37
N SER A 287 3.01 -9.11 -26.74
CA SER A 287 1.80 -9.56 -27.42
C SER A 287 1.21 -10.77 -26.73
N LEU A 288 -0.11 -10.81 -26.58
CA LEU A 288 -0.82 -11.99 -26.09
C LEU A 288 -0.52 -13.21 -26.98
N TYR A 289 -0.36 -12.99 -28.28
CA TYR A 289 -0.17 -14.04 -29.29
C TYR A 289 1.21 -14.70 -29.25
N SER A 290 2.19 -14.17 -28.51
CA SER A 290 3.47 -14.86 -28.29
C SER A 290 3.43 -15.83 -27.11
N LEU A 291 2.34 -15.84 -26.33
CA LEU A 291 2.19 -16.68 -25.15
C LEU A 291 1.67 -18.06 -25.53
N ARG A 292 1.97 -19.03 -24.67
CA ARG A 292 1.49 -20.40 -24.73
C ARG A 292 1.17 -20.90 -23.33
N ASP A 293 0.32 -21.89 -23.24
CA ASP A 293 0.03 -22.62 -22.02
C ASP A 293 -0.16 -24.11 -22.36
N THR A 294 -0.59 -24.90 -21.40
CA THR A 294 -0.80 -26.35 -21.55
C THR A 294 -2.26 -26.71 -21.31
N ASP A 295 -2.84 -27.55 -22.17
CA ASP A 295 -4.21 -28.09 -21.98
C ASP A 295 -4.23 -29.25 -20.97
N ALA A 296 -5.42 -29.72 -20.60
CA ALA A 296 -5.60 -30.84 -19.67
C ALA A 296 -5.01 -32.19 -20.16
N ASN A 297 -4.72 -32.32 -21.46
CA ASN A 297 -4.09 -33.50 -22.05
C ASN A 297 -2.57 -33.38 -22.15
N GLY A 298 -1.99 -32.25 -21.72
CA GLY A 298 -0.55 -31.98 -21.83
C GLY A 298 -0.12 -31.39 -23.17
N ASN A 299 -1.04 -31.10 -24.09
CA ASN A 299 -0.71 -30.46 -25.35
C ASN A 299 -0.48 -28.96 -25.16
N THR A 300 0.36 -28.37 -25.99
CA THR A 300 0.58 -26.92 -25.97
C THR A 300 -0.60 -26.20 -26.61
N PHE A 301 -1.20 -25.27 -25.88
CA PHE A 301 -2.20 -24.34 -26.38
C PHE A 301 -1.52 -23.00 -26.70
N TYR A 302 -1.59 -22.56 -27.96
CA TYR A 302 -0.98 -21.29 -28.36
C TYR A 302 -2.03 -20.18 -28.36
N LEU A 303 -1.78 -19.09 -27.62
CA LEU A 303 -2.72 -17.97 -27.57
C LEU A 303 -2.84 -17.26 -28.93
N SER A 304 -1.92 -17.50 -29.86
CA SER A 304 -2.02 -17.06 -31.26
C SER A 304 -3.25 -17.60 -31.99
N GLU A 305 -3.86 -18.71 -31.53
CA GLU A 305 -5.10 -19.27 -32.07
C GLU A 305 -6.33 -18.36 -31.84
N LEU A 306 -6.19 -17.38 -30.94
CA LEU A 306 -7.20 -16.36 -30.67
C LEU A 306 -7.14 -15.18 -31.66
N ARG A 307 -6.18 -15.18 -32.58
CA ARG A 307 -6.02 -14.10 -33.58
C ARG A 307 -7.28 -13.95 -34.43
N GLY A 308 -7.74 -12.70 -34.61
CA GLY A 308 -8.94 -12.36 -35.39
C GLY A 308 -10.28 -12.57 -34.66
N HIS A 309 -10.25 -13.13 -33.45
CA HIS A 309 -11.42 -13.43 -32.64
C HIS A 309 -11.50 -12.48 -31.44
N VAL A 310 -12.72 -12.18 -30.99
CA VAL A 310 -12.90 -11.61 -29.66
C VAL A 310 -12.66 -12.74 -28.67
N ALA A 311 -11.81 -12.53 -27.66
CA ALA A 311 -11.49 -13.59 -26.69
C ALA A 311 -11.87 -13.19 -25.27
N LEU A 312 -12.50 -14.11 -24.54
CA LEU A 312 -12.79 -13.97 -23.12
C LEU A 312 -11.92 -14.96 -22.34
N LEU A 313 -10.95 -14.42 -21.59
CA LEU A 313 -10.04 -15.19 -20.76
C LEU A 313 -10.52 -15.14 -19.31
N THR A 314 -10.78 -16.29 -18.68
CA THR A 314 -11.31 -16.33 -17.30
C THR A 314 -10.62 -17.39 -16.46
N ASN A 315 -10.26 -17.06 -15.22
CA ASN A 315 -9.88 -18.09 -14.26
C ASN A 315 -11.14 -18.79 -13.73
N VAL A 316 -11.06 -20.11 -13.58
CA VAL A 316 -12.14 -20.94 -13.03
C VAL A 316 -11.57 -21.77 -11.89
N PRO A 317 -12.37 -22.18 -10.90
CA PRO A 317 -11.87 -23.00 -9.82
C PRO A 317 -11.64 -24.44 -10.31
N SER A 318 -10.62 -25.11 -9.77
CA SER A 318 -10.42 -26.56 -9.94
C SER A 318 -11.17 -27.40 -8.90
N GLY A 319 -12.09 -26.79 -8.15
CA GLY A 319 -12.92 -27.41 -7.13
C GLY A 319 -14.19 -26.60 -6.86
N SER A 320 -15.19 -27.23 -6.26
CA SER A 320 -16.47 -26.66 -5.85
C SER A 320 -17.25 -26.05 -7.01
N CYS A 321 -17.16 -26.71 -8.17
CA CYS A 321 -17.78 -26.27 -9.44
C CYS A 321 -19.29 -26.03 -9.29
N ASN A 322 -19.97 -26.83 -8.47
CA ASN A 322 -21.41 -26.70 -8.19
C ASN A 322 -21.80 -25.37 -7.53
N THR A 323 -20.92 -24.79 -6.71
CA THR A 323 -21.19 -23.52 -6.02
C THR A 323 -21.18 -22.33 -6.99
N ASN A 324 -20.52 -22.50 -8.14
CA ASN A 324 -20.37 -21.48 -9.16
C ASN A 324 -21.07 -21.85 -10.48
N ALA A 325 -22.09 -22.72 -10.40
CA ALA A 325 -22.81 -23.25 -11.55
C ALA A 325 -23.39 -22.16 -12.45
N GLU A 326 -23.92 -21.07 -11.87
CA GLU A 326 -24.48 -19.94 -12.63
C GLU A 326 -23.45 -19.27 -13.54
N GLN A 327 -22.26 -18.97 -13.00
CA GLN A 327 -21.14 -18.39 -13.76
C GLN A 327 -20.69 -19.31 -14.91
N LEU A 328 -20.65 -20.63 -14.68
CA LEU A 328 -20.29 -21.60 -15.72
C LEU A 328 -21.36 -21.73 -16.79
N LEU A 329 -22.64 -21.81 -16.41
CA LEU A 329 -23.77 -21.87 -17.33
C LEU A 329 -23.83 -20.63 -18.23
N GLU A 330 -23.66 -19.44 -17.65
CA GLU A 330 -23.64 -18.20 -18.43
C GLU A 330 -22.42 -18.10 -19.36
N LEU A 331 -21.25 -18.63 -18.96
CA LEU A 331 -20.09 -18.73 -19.86
C LEU A 331 -20.39 -19.65 -21.06
N VAL A 332 -21.04 -20.78 -20.84
CA VAL A 332 -21.46 -21.72 -21.90
C VAL A 332 -22.51 -21.08 -22.80
N GLU A 333 -23.47 -20.35 -22.23
CA GLU A 333 -24.49 -19.63 -22.98
C GLU A 333 -23.86 -18.55 -23.87
N LEU A 334 -23.00 -17.70 -23.31
CA LEU A 334 -22.27 -16.66 -24.05
C LEU A 334 -21.42 -17.27 -25.18
N SER A 335 -20.71 -18.36 -24.89
CA SER A 335 -19.92 -19.08 -25.90
C SER A 335 -20.79 -19.69 -26.99
N THR A 336 -22.01 -20.13 -26.67
CA THR A 336 -22.95 -20.72 -27.63
C THR A 336 -23.58 -19.66 -28.51
N LEU A 337 -24.01 -18.54 -27.93
CA LEU A 337 -24.66 -17.44 -28.66
C LEU A 337 -23.71 -16.75 -29.64
N TYR A 338 -22.45 -16.57 -29.25
CA TYR A 338 -21.50 -15.74 -29.99
C TYR A 338 -20.30 -16.49 -30.59
N GLY A 339 -20.20 -17.81 -30.38
CA GLY A 339 -19.11 -18.63 -30.93
C GLY A 339 -18.99 -18.51 -32.45
N ASP A 340 -20.10 -18.70 -33.16
CA ASP A 340 -20.16 -18.61 -34.63
C ASP A 340 -19.90 -17.18 -35.15
N ALA A 341 -20.17 -16.15 -34.33
CA ALA A 341 -19.89 -14.76 -34.65
C ALA A 341 -18.40 -14.38 -34.46
N GLY A 342 -17.61 -15.26 -33.83
CA GLY A 342 -16.18 -15.09 -33.62
C GLY A 342 -15.76 -14.78 -32.18
N LEU A 343 -16.59 -15.11 -31.18
CA LEU A 343 -16.17 -15.14 -29.78
C LEU A 343 -15.46 -16.46 -29.46
N LYS A 344 -14.35 -16.39 -28.72
CA LYS A 344 -13.66 -17.56 -28.13
C LYS A 344 -13.53 -17.39 -26.62
N VAL A 345 -14.04 -18.33 -25.85
CA VAL A 345 -13.81 -18.39 -24.40
C VAL A 345 -12.60 -19.28 -24.11
N VAL A 346 -11.77 -18.95 -23.12
CA VAL A 346 -10.71 -19.83 -22.62
C VAL A 346 -10.74 -19.81 -21.10
N ALA A 347 -10.88 -21.01 -20.51
CA ALA A 347 -10.92 -21.18 -19.07
C ALA A 347 -9.56 -21.64 -18.52
N PHE A 348 -9.13 -21.01 -17.43
CA PHE A 348 -7.86 -21.26 -16.75
C PHE A 348 -8.12 -21.80 -15.33
N PRO A 349 -8.20 -23.13 -15.13
CA PRO A 349 -8.43 -23.72 -13.81
C PRO A 349 -7.35 -23.39 -12.79
N ASN A 350 -7.73 -23.15 -11.54
CA ASN A 350 -6.80 -22.81 -10.48
C ASN A 350 -7.27 -23.32 -9.11
N ALA A 351 -6.32 -23.65 -8.24
CA ALA A 351 -6.56 -24.12 -6.87
C ALA A 351 -6.21 -23.07 -5.80
N GLN A 352 -6.05 -21.80 -6.18
CA GLN A 352 -5.52 -20.77 -5.26
C GLN A 352 -6.61 -20.14 -4.38
N PHE A 353 -7.88 -20.20 -4.81
CA PHE A 353 -9.01 -19.66 -4.05
C PHE A 353 -9.89 -20.75 -3.43
N ARG A 354 -9.77 -21.99 -3.90
CA ARG A 354 -10.49 -23.18 -3.42
C ARG A 354 -9.58 -24.40 -3.57
N ASP A 355 -9.70 -25.34 -2.64
CA ASP A 355 -8.95 -26.61 -2.71
C ASP A 355 -9.33 -27.38 -3.99
N ALA A 356 -8.34 -28.04 -4.60
CA ALA A 356 -8.59 -28.90 -5.76
C ALA A 356 -9.42 -30.13 -5.35
N GLU A 357 -10.45 -30.45 -6.14
CA GLU A 357 -11.34 -31.59 -5.87
C GLU A 357 -11.04 -32.82 -6.74
N PHE A 358 -10.26 -32.65 -7.81
CA PHE A 358 -9.97 -33.70 -8.78
C PHE A 358 -8.50 -34.11 -8.74
N ASP A 359 -8.23 -35.39 -8.93
CA ASP A 359 -6.87 -35.94 -8.88
C ASP A 359 -6.09 -35.66 -10.19
N SER A 360 -6.78 -35.27 -11.26
CA SER A 360 -6.18 -34.90 -12.53
C SER A 360 -6.96 -33.82 -13.29
N ASP A 361 -6.26 -33.04 -14.11
CA ASP A 361 -6.87 -32.03 -14.99
C ASP A 361 -7.90 -32.63 -15.95
N LYS A 362 -7.66 -33.87 -16.41
CA LYS A 362 -8.58 -34.57 -17.29
C LYS A 362 -9.91 -34.86 -16.61
N GLU A 363 -9.87 -35.30 -15.36
CA GLU A 363 -11.07 -35.59 -14.57
C GLU A 363 -11.90 -34.32 -14.33
N LEU A 364 -11.24 -33.18 -14.05
CA LEU A 364 -11.89 -31.87 -13.96
C LEU A 364 -12.59 -31.51 -15.27
N VAL A 365 -11.91 -31.65 -16.41
CA VAL A 365 -12.48 -31.31 -17.73
C VAL A 365 -13.66 -32.22 -18.08
N ASP A 366 -13.53 -33.53 -17.88
CA ASP A 366 -14.60 -34.50 -18.13
C ASP A 366 -15.83 -34.17 -17.25
N HIS A 367 -15.62 -33.82 -15.97
CA HIS A 367 -16.70 -33.44 -15.07
C HIS A 367 -17.41 -32.14 -15.49
N LEU A 368 -16.64 -31.12 -15.88
CA LEU A 368 -17.21 -29.87 -16.38
C LEU A 368 -17.99 -30.07 -17.69
N GLN A 369 -17.51 -30.96 -18.56
CA GLN A 369 -18.22 -31.36 -19.78
C GLN A 369 -19.55 -32.04 -19.46
N GLU A 370 -19.54 -33.03 -18.55
CA GLU A 370 -20.73 -33.80 -18.19
C GLU A 370 -21.82 -32.94 -17.54
N LEU A 371 -21.44 -31.96 -16.71
CA LEU A 371 -22.41 -31.13 -15.99
C LEU A 371 -22.91 -29.93 -16.78
N PHE A 372 -22.04 -29.27 -17.55
CA PHE A 372 -22.34 -27.96 -18.14
C PHE A 372 -22.29 -27.95 -19.68
N ASP A 373 -21.92 -29.06 -20.32
CA ASP A 373 -21.71 -29.15 -21.77
C ASP A 373 -20.76 -28.05 -22.29
N ILE A 374 -19.60 -27.91 -21.64
CA ILE A 374 -18.59 -26.92 -22.03
C ILE A 374 -18.12 -27.20 -23.47
N ARG A 375 -18.04 -26.16 -24.31
CA ARG A 375 -17.59 -26.27 -25.71
C ARG A 375 -16.41 -25.36 -26.04
N PHE A 376 -15.68 -24.93 -25.02
CA PHE A 376 -14.51 -24.07 -25.14
C PHE A 376 -13.29 -24.68 -24.44
N PRO A 377 -12.06 -24.28 -24.81
CA PRO A 377 -10.85 -24.79 -24.18
C PRO A 377 -10.82 -24.57 -22.67
N VAL A 378 -10.61 -25.66 -21.93
CA VAL A 378 -10.27 -25.66 -20.50
C VAL A 378 -8.84 -26.17 -20.37
N LEU A 379 -7.97 -25.32 -19.81
CA LEU A 379 -6.53 -25.60 -19.74
C LEU A 379 -6.14 -26.39 -18.48
N ALA A 380 -4.87 -26.76 -18.35
CA ALA A 380 -4.34 -27.40 -17.16
C ALA A 380 -4.45 -26.50 -15.91
N THR A 381 -4.64 -27.12 -14.75
CA THR A 381 -4.71 -26.43 -13.45
C THR A 381 -3.34 -25.89 -13.08
N ARG A 382 -3.26 -24.57 -12.94
CA ARG A 382 -2.03 -23.85 -12.59
C ARG A 382 -2.36 -22.55 -11.89
N ASP A 383 -1.41 -22.07 -11.12
CA ASP A 383 -1.48 -20.79 -10.42
C ASP A 383 -1.80 -19.64 -11.39
N VAL A 384 -2.66 -18.74 -10.93
CA VAL A 384 -2.99 -17.48 -11.61
C VAL A 384 -2.31 -16.29 -10.94
N ASN A 385 -1.85 -16.48 -9.70
CA ASN A 385 -1.10 -15.53 -8.91
C ASN A 385 0.24 -16.06 -8.38
N GLY A 386 1.14 -15.16 -8.02
CA GLY A 386 2.45 -15.47 -7.43
C GLY A 386 3.57 -15.80 -8.45
N PRO A 387 4.74 -16.29 -7.98
CA PRO A 387 5.92 -16.51 -8.81
C PRO A 387 5.74 -17.59 -9.89
N ASN A 388 4.80 -18.51 -9.70
CA ASN A 388 4.51 -19.61 -10.62
C ASN A 388 3.26 -19.36 -11.48
N ALA A 389 2.71 -18.14 -11.40
CA ALA A 389 1.52 -17.75 -12.14
C ALA A 389 1.70 -17.99 -13.64
N ARG A 390 0.64 -18.45 -14.31
CA ARG A 390 0.67 -18.61 -15.77
C ARG A 390 0.84 -17.26 -16.47
N ASP A 391 1.69 -17.25 -17.50
CA ASP A 391 2.06 -16.05 -18.26
C ASP A 391 0.85 -15.28 -18.79
N ALA A 392 -0.19 -15.97 -19.25
CA ALA A 392 -1.41 -15.35 -19.76
C ALA A 392 -2.11 -14.48 -18.69
N MET A 393 -2.21 -14.96 -17.45
CA MET A 393 -2.85 -14.21 -16.36
C MET A 393 -1.96 -13.07 -15.88
N VAL A 394 -0.64 -13.29 -15.81
CA VAL A 394 0.34 -12.23 -15.51
C VAL A 394 0.27 -11.11 -16.54
N PHE A 395 0.23 -11.44 -17.83
CA PHE A 395 0.08 -10.47 -18.91
C PHE A 395 -1.22 -9.67 -18.77
N CYS A 396 -2.35 -10.33 -18.51
CA CYS A 396 -3.66 -9.71 -18.39
C CYS A 396 -3.73 -8.70 -17.25
N LYS A 397 -3.36 -9.10 -16.04
CA LYS A 397 -3.43 -8.23 -14.85
C LYS A 397 -2.34 -7.16 -14.80
N THR A 398 -1.22 -7.35 -15.51
CA THR A 398 -0.20 -6.31 -15.70
C THR A 398 -0.73 -5.16 -16.56
N ARG A 399 -1.53 -5.46 -17.59
CA ARG A 399 -2.03 -4.46 -18.56
C ARG A 399 -3.41 -3.90 -18.22
N LEU A 400 -4.24 -4.65 -17.50
CA LEU A 400 -5.52 -4.19 -16.95
C LEU A 400 -5.58 -4.46 -15.44
N PRO A 401 -4.98 -3.59 -14.62
CA PRO A 401 -5.20 -3.64 -13.18
C PRO A 401 -6.69 -3.34 -12.86
N GLY A 402 -7.22 -3.90 -11.78
CA GLY A 402 -8.62 -3.76 -11.36
C GLY A 402 -9.08 -2.32 -11.08
N ALA A 403 -10.36 -2.13 -10.74
CA ALA A 403 -11.02 -0.82 -10.66
C ALA A 403 -10.86 -0.04 -9.32
N THR A 404 -10.47 -0.67 -8.21
CA THR A 404 -10.30 -0.01 -6.90
C THR A 404 -8.93 0.69 -6.77
N LYS A 405 -8.86 1.98 -6.42
CA LYS A 405 -7.59 2.75 -6.38
C LYS A 405 -6.64 2.41 -5.20
N SER A 406 -6.40 1.13 -4.95
CA SER A 406 -5.35 0.62 -4.07
C SER A 406 -4.50 -0.36 -4.87
N ALA A 407 -3.21 -0.44 -4.56
CA ALA A 407 -2.27 -1.31 -5.24
C ALA A 407 -2.49 -2.83 -5.00
N ALA A 408 -3.65 -3.20 -4.46
CA ALA A 408 -4.21 -4.55 -4.47
C ALA A 408 -4.63 -5.03 -5.88
N ASN A 409 -4.44 -4.22 -6.93
CA ASN A 409 -5.13 -4.39 -8.21
C ASN A 409 -4.39 -5.11 -9.34
N ALA A 410 -3.19 -5.65 -9.12
CA ALA A 410 -2.58 -6.60 -10.06
C ALA A 410 -2.60 -8.06 -9.59
N LEU A 411 -3.34 -8.40 -8.52
CA LEU A 411 -3.71 -9.78 -8.22
C LEU A 411 -5.08 -10.08 -8.84
N ILE A 412 -5.29 -11.36 -9.16
CA ILE A 412 -6.63 -11.92 -9.36
C ILE A 412 -7.20 -12.16 -7.96
N GLU A 413 -8.31 -11.52 -7.65
CA GLU A 413 -8.88 -11.43 -6.29
C GLU A 413 -9.66 -12.68 -5.88
N ASN A 414 -10.20 -13.42 -6.85
CA ASN A 414 -11.03 -14.60 -6.64
C ASN A 414 -11.18 -15.38 -7.96
N ASP A 415 -11.95 -16.46 -7.93
CA ASP A 415 -12.41 -17.15 -9.14
C ASP A 415 -13.29 -16.25 -10.03
N PHE A 416 -13.34 -16.54 -11.33
CA PHE A 416 -14.15 -15.83 -12.31
C PHE A 416 -13.81 -14.35 -12.51
N VAL A 417 -12.55 -13.97 -12.40
CA VAL A 417 -12.08 -12.70 -12.98
C VAL A 417 -11.95 -12.89 -14.50
N LYS A 418 -12.57 -12.00 -15.28
CA LYS A 418 -12.59 -12.09 -16.73
C LYS A 418 -11.81 -10.97 -17.39
N PHE A 419 -11.10 -11.29 -18.46
CA PHE A 419 -10.42 -10.34 -19.32
C PHE A 419 -10.94 -10.48 -20.75
N LEU A 420 -11.56 -9.42 -21.25
CA LEU A 420 -12.04 -9.35 -22.62
C LEU A 420 -10.96 -8.77 -23.52
N VAL A 421 -10.72 -9.43 -24.64
CA VAL A 421 -9.67 -9.14 -25.63
C VAL A 421 -10.33 -8.89 -26.98
N ASP A 422 -9.89 -7.85 -27.68
CA ASP A 422 -10.38 -7.54 -29.02
C ASP A 422 -9.82 -8.48 -30.11
N ARG A 423 -10.34 -8.35 -31.34
CA ARG A 423 -9.93 -9.15 -32.50
C ARG A 423 -8.45 -9.04 -32.88
N ASN A 424 -7.74 -8.04 -32.35
CA ASN A 424 -6.32 -7.77 -32.61
C ASN A 424 -5.42 -8.22 -31.44
N GLY A 425 -5.98 -8.80 -30.38
CA GLY A 425 -5.22 -9.32 -29.25
C GLY A 425 -4.92 -8.24 -28.20
N LYS A 426 -5.59 -7.09 -28.28
CA LYS A 426 -5.49 -6.03 -27.30
C LYS A 426 -6.53 -6.26 -26.20
N LEU A 427 -6.07 -6.20 -24.96
CA LEU A 427 -6.95 -6.22 -23.79
C LEU A 427 -7.90 -5.01 -23.83
N PHE A 428 -9.19 -5.29 -23.77
CA PHE A 428 -10.27 -4.31 -23.82
C PHE A 428 -10.70 -3.90 -22.41
N LYS A 429 -11.10 -4.87 -21.57
CA LYS A 429 -11.64 -4.62 -20.23
C LYS A 429 -11.47 -5.82 -19.31
N ARG A 430 -11.32 -5.56 -18.01
CA ARG A 430 -11.32 -6.54 -16.92
C ARG A 430 -12.65 -6.45 -16.18
N TYR A 431 -13.19 -7.59 -15.81
CA TYR A 431 -14.42 -7.75 -15.05
C TYR A 431 -14.11 -8.52 -13.76
N GLY A 432 -14.73 -8.10 -12.67
CA GLY A 432 -14.55 -8.71 -11.36
C GLY A 432 -15.24 -10.08 -11.25
N PRO A 433 -15.04 -10.77 -10.11
CA PRO A 433 -15.65 -12.07 -9.85
C PRO A 433 -17.19 -12.02 -9.87
N ASP A 434 -17.77 -10.92 -9.38
CA ASP A 434 -19.21 -10.73 -9.25
C ASP A 434 -19.89 -10.28 -10.55
N ASP A 435 -19.11 -9.92 -11.59
CA ASP A 435 -19.66 -9.58 -12.90
C ASP A 435 -20.07 -10.87 -13.63
N LEU A 436 -21.38 -11.08 -13.77
CA LEU A 436 -21.94 -12.26 -14.45
C LEU A 436 -21.58 -12.28 -15.95
N PRO A 437 -21.22 -13.43 -16.56
CA PRO A 437 -20.77 -13.49 -17.95
C PRO A 437 -21.73 -12.88 -18.96
N LEU A 438 -23.05 -13.04 -18.80
CA LEU A 438 -24.03 -12.43 -19.71
C LEU A 438 -24.09 -10.89 -19.57
N SER A 439 -23.69 -10.32 -18.42
CA SER A 439 -23.60 -8.86 -18.28
C SER A 439 -22.53 -8.23 -19.21
N LEU A 440 -21.60 -9.04 -19.73
CA LEU A 440 -20.56 -8.63 -20.67
C LEU A 440 -21.07 -8.58 -22.12
N GLU A 441 -22.27 -9.07 -22.40
CA GLU A 441 -22.81 -9.29 -23.76
C GLU A 441 -22.75 -8.02 -24.63
N THR A 442 -23.05 -6.86 -24.06
CA THR A 442 -23.02 -5.59 -24.81
C THR A 442 -21.60 -5.25 -25.28
N ASP A 443 -20.60 -5.45 -24.43
CA ASP A 443 -19.19 -5.21 -24.75
C ASP A 443 -18.71 -6.24 -25.80
N VAL A 444 -19.12 -7.51 -25.66
CA VAL A 444 -18.85 -8.59 -26.63
C VAL A 444 -19.41 -8.26 -28.01
N GLN A 445 -20.70 -7.93 -28.11
CA GLN A 445 -21.34 -7.56 -29.38
C GLN A 445 -20.67 -6.34 -30.03
N SER A 446 -20.26 -5.36 -29.23
CA SER A 446 -19.54 -4.18 -29.70
C SER A 446 -18.22 -4.56 -30.38
N LEU A 447 -17.41 -5.40 -29.73
CA LEU A 447 -16.13 -5.88 -30.29
C LEU A 447 -16.33 -6.79 -31.51
N LEU A 448 -17.37 -7.61 -31.53
CA LEU A 448 -17.66 -8.49 -32.66
C LEU A 448 -17.98 -7.72 -33.95
N LYS A 449 -18.54 -6.51 -33.85
CA LYS A 449 -18.83 -5.62 -34.99
C LYS A 449 -17.56 -4.95 -35.57
N THR A 450 -16.44 -5.00 -34.86
CA THR A 450 -15.18 -4.43 -35.37
C THR A 450 -14.56 -5.32 -36.44
N VAL A 451 -13.93 -4.71 -37.44
CA VAL A 451 -13.20 -5.43 -38.48
C VAL A 451 -11.78 -5.74 -37.97
N PRO A 452 -11.29 -6.98 -38.05
CA PRO A 452 -9.89 -7.29 -37.74
C PRO A 452 -8.96 -6.42 -38.60
N ARG A 453 -7.86 -5.92 -38.04
CA ARG A 453 -6.85 -5.25 -38.88
C ARG A 453 -6.19 -6.30 -39.78
N GLU A 454 -6.21 -6.07 -41.09
CA GLU A 454 -5.35 -6.81 -42.01
C GLU A 454 -3.89 -6.50 -41.64
N HIS A 455 -3.08 -7.55 -41.51
CA HIS A 455 -1.66 -7.47 -41.20
C HIS A 455 -0.81 -7.61 -42.45
#